data_AF-A0A5M4B528-F1
#
_entry.id   AF-A0A5M4B528-F1
#
_cell.length_a   1.000
_cell.length_b   1.000
_cell.length_c   1.000
_cell.angle_alpha   90.00
_cell.angle_beta   90.00
_cell.angle_gamma   90.00
#
_symmetry.space_group_name_H-M   'P 1'
#
loop_
_entity.id
_entity.type
_entity.pdbx_description
1 polymer ?
#
loop_
_entity_poly.entity_id
_entity_poly.type
_entity_poly.pdbx_seq_one_letter_code
_entity_poly.pdbx_strand_id
1 'polypeptide(L)'
;MEINEEIKLTSSLDLLVYIGWKVEYPAEARAAFDEFCLRYDQSVIRAAEIFCDKWHLTETVALDIVKCTFARVWKYPTYDHKKSKSKSIDLGIKRWLNRIAYTQLANYTNNGACYEPDVETDLSLIHSLDELAEKATEGEMSRKELREQLTILDEVIDQLGEKHRIIFLTYRLYTHAGNNIPRAVSRKLQEELELVPGSIRKYKEQAIKQVENYLKRNNGN
;
A
#
# COMPACT_ATOMS: atom_id res chain seq x y z
N MET A 1 32.79 -5.64 -20.05
CA MET A 1 33.58 -4.91 -19.03
C MET A 1 33.18 -3.43 -18.95
N GLU A 2 32.61 -2.84 -20.00
CA GLU A 2 32.26 -1.41 -20.07
C GLU A 2 31.00 -0.99 -19.27
N ILE A 3 29.93 -1.81 -19.25
CA ILE A 3 28.63 -1.43 -18.64
C ILE A 3 28.74 -1.18 -17.12
N ASN A 4 29.52 -1.97 -16.39
CA ASN A 4 29.61 -1.86 -14.93
C ASN A 4 30.43 -0.65 -14.47
N GLU A 5 31.38 -0.18 -15.27
CA GLU A 5 32.15 1.02 -14.93
C GLU A 5 31.35 2.29 -15.21
N GLU A 6 30.54 2.29 -16.28
CA GLU A 6 29.62 3.38 -16.59
C GLU A 6 28.55 3.55 -15.49
N ILE A 7 27.96 2.44 -15.03
CA ILE A 7 26.96 2.45 -13.94
C ILE A 7 27.52 3.05 -12.64
N LYS A 8 28.78 2.75 -12.30
CA LYS A 8 29.43 3.30 -11.10
C LYS A 8 29.61 4.82 -11.16
N LEU A 9 29.76 5.39 -12.34
CA LEU A 9 29.93 6.83 -12.54
C LEU A 9 28.60 7.57 -12.76
N THR A 10 27.53 6.82 -13.03
CA THR A 10 26.19 7.34 -13.32
C THR A 10 25.60 8.08 -12.11
N SER A 11 24.81 9.13 -12.34
CA SER A 11 24.18 9.89 -11.25
C SER A 11 23.11 9.06 -10.52
N SER A 12 22.85 9.35 -9.24
CA SER A 12 21.81 8.60 -8.49
C SER A 12 20.39 8.78 -9.05
N LEU A 13 20.12 9.85 -9.82
CA LEU A 13 18.84 10.00 -10.51
C LEU A 13 18.76 9.09 -11.74
N ASP A 14 19.84 9.03 -12.51
CA ASP A 14 19.90 8.18 -13.71
C ASP A 14 19.89 6.70 -13.33
N LEU A 15 20.54 6.31 -12.21
CA LEU A 15 20.40 4.96 -11.66
C LEU A 15 18.94 4.58 -11.43
N LEU A 16 18.11 5.49 -10.88
CA LEU A 16 16.68 5.23 -10.69
C LEU A 16 15.92 5.11 -12.01
N VAL A 17 16.30 5.86 -13.03
CA VAL A 17 15.75 5.70 -14.39
C VAL A 17 16.08 4.31 -14.92
N TYR A 18 17.33 3.86 -14.80
CA TYR A 18 17.78 2.54 -15.27
C TYR A 18 17.10 1.40 -14.51
N ILE A 19 16.92 1.53 -13.19
CA ILE A 19 16.11 0.58 -12.39
C ILE A 19 14.66 0.50 -12.92
N GLY A 20 14.13 1.61 -13.45
CA GLY A 20 12.81 1.67 -14.07
C GLY A 20 12.67 0.77 -15.30
N TRP A 21 13.76 0.53 -16.03
CA TRP A 21 13.80 -0.30 -17.24
C TRP A 21 13.90 -1.80 -16.98
N LYS A 22 13.62 -2.26 -15.76
CA LYS A 22 13.74 -3.67 -15.36
C LYS A 22 12.95 -4.68 -16.21
N VAL A 23 12.00 -4.23 -17.04
CA VAL A 23 11.27 -5.09 -17.98
C VAL A 23 12.02 -5.19 -19.31
N GLU A 24 12.47 -4.06 -19.85
CA GLU A 24 13.13 -3.97 -21.15
C GLU A 24 14.62 -4.35 -21.10
N TYR A 25 15.31 -3.96 -20.02
CA TYR A 25 16.76 -4.08 -19.81
C TYR A 25 17.06 -4.61 -18.39
N PRO A 26 16.76 -5.89 -18.12
CA PRO A 26 16.82 -6.44 -16.76
C PRO A 26 18.24 -6.50 -16.17
N ALA A 27 19.27 -6.72 -17.00
CA ALA A 27 20.65 -6.81 -16.53
C ALA A 27 21.20 -5.44 -16.10
N GLU A 28 20.96 -4.42 -16.92
CA GLU A 28 21.32 -3.03 -16.68
C GLU A 28 20.56 -2.47 -15.48
N ALA A 29 19.25 -2.73 -15.41
CA ALA A 29 18.43 -2.34 -14.28
C ALA A 29 18.92 -2.99 -12.98
N ARG A 30 19.33 -4.27 -13.02
CA ARG A 30 19.87 -4.95 -11.85
C ARG A 30 21.21 -4.37 -11.41
N ALA A 31 22.14 -4.14 -12.34
CA ALA A 31 23.42 -3.53 -12.03
C ALA A 31 23.25 -2.09 -11.48
N ALA A 32 22.32 -1.32 -12.03
CA ALA A 32 21.98 0.01 -11.52
C ALA A 32 21.34 -0.05 -10.12
N PHE A 33 20.51 -1.06 -9.85
CA PHE A 33 19.92 -1.28 -8.52
C PHE A 33 20.97 -1.66 -7.49
N ASP A 34 21.90 -2.56 -7.82
CA ASP A 34 22.96 -2.98 -6.93
C ASP A 34 23.88 -1.79 -6.59
N GLU A 35 24.27 -0.98 -7.59
CA GLU A 35 25.02 0.27 -7.36
C GLU A 35 24.24 1.28 -6.53
N PHE A 36 22.94 1.45 -6.78
CA PHE A 36 22.10 2.32 -5.96
C PHE A 36 22.03 1.85 -4.51
N CYS A 37 21.90 0.54 -4.26
CA CYS A 37 21.94 -0.02 -2.92
C CYS A 37 23.28 0.27 -2.24
N LEU A 38 24.41 0.03 -2.92
CA LEU A 38 25.75 0.32 -2.40
C LEU A 38 25.96 1.80 -2.00
N ARG A 39 25.34 2.74 -2.71
CA ARG A 39 25.46 4.17 -2.39
C ARG A 39 24.67 4.59 -1.15
N TYR A 40 23.60 3.88 -0.82
CA TYR A 40 22.62 4.32 0.16
C TYR A 40 22.41 3.36 1.33
N ASP A 41 22.88 2.12 1.27
CA ASP A 41 22.70 1.08 2.27
C ASP A 41 23.06 1.55 3.69
N GLN A 42 24.24 2.11 3.89
CA GLN A 42 24.72 2.58 5.19
C GLN A 42 23.79 3.65 5.77
N SER A 43 23.26 4.53 4.91
CA SER A 43 22.34 5.58 5.34
C SER A 43 20.97 5.03 5.73
N VAL A 44 20.49 4.00 5.01
CA VAL A 44 19.20 3.34 5.28
C VAL A 44 19.30 2.43 6.51
N ILE A 45 20.39 1.68 6.67
CA ILE A 45 20.68 0.84 7.85
C ILE A 45 20.65 1.70 9.10
N ARG A 46 21.43 2.79 9.12
CA ARG A 46 21.49 3.69 10.27
C ARG A 46 20.13 4.29 10.61
N ALA A 47 19.34 4.64 9.60
CA ALA A 47 17.99 5.15 9.83
C ALA A 47 17.07 4.07 10.41
N ALA A 48 17.11 2.85 9.87
CA ALA A 48 16.31 1.72 10.33
C ALA A 48 16.65 1.34 11.78
N GLU A 49 17.94 1.27 12.15
CA GLU A 49 18.40 1.04 13.52
C GLU A 49 17.83 2.09 14.48
N ILE A 50 17.97 3.38 14.15
CA ILE A 50 17.44 4.48 14.97
C ILE A 50 15.92 4.40 15.12
N PHE A 51 15.20 4.03 14.05
CA PHE A 51 13.74 3.91 14.13
C PHE A 51 13.31 2.69 14.96
N CYS A 52 13.98 1.55 14.79
CA CYS A 52 13.69 0.33 15.53
C CYS A 52 14.00 0.49 17.03
N ASP A 53 15.12 1.10 17.38
CA ASP A 53 15.49 1.40 18.77
C ASP A 53 14.41 2.24 19.48
N LYS A 54 13.90 3.28 18.80
CA LYS A 54 12.79 4.10 19.31
C LYS A 54 11.49 3.34 19.55
N TRP A 55 11.29 2.23 18.85
CA TRP A 55 10.09 1.38 18.95
C TRP A 55 10.38 0.10 19.73
N HIS A 56 11.55 0.02 20.38
CA HIS A 56 12.01 -1.14 21.16
C HIS A 56 12.06 -2.45 20.35
N LEU A 57 12.40 -2.35 19.06
CA LEU A 57 12.58 -3.48 18.15
C LEU A 57 14.07 -3.83 17.99
N THR A 58 14.35 -5.07 17.60
CA THR A 58 15.71 -5.60 17.49
C THR A 58 16.43 -5.14 16.21
N GLU A 59 17.76 -5.27 16.20
CA GLU A 59 18.59 -5.06 15.01
C GLU A 59 18.22 -5.99 13.85
N THR A 60 17.74 -7.20 14.13
CA THR A 60 17.25 -8.12 13.09
C THR A 60 16.05 -7.54 12.35
N VAL A 61 15.13 -6.89 13.08
CA VAL A 61 13.99 -6.18 12.46
C VAL A 61 14.49 -5.01 11.63
N ALA A 62 15.51 -4.27 12.09
CA ALA A 62 16.11 -3.20 11.30
C ALA A 62 16.66 -3.69 9.95
N LEU A 63 17.30 -4.85 9.90
CA LEU A 63 17.75 -5.47 8.65
C LEU A 63 16.59 -5.80 7.72
N ASP A 64 15.47 -6.31 8.25
CA ASP A 64 14.29 -6.60 7.44
C ASP A 64 13.65 -5.32 6.90
N ILE A 65 13.60 -4.24 7.70
CA ILE A 65 13.17 -2.91 7.23
C ILE A 65 14.04 -2.41 6.09
N VAL A 66 15.37 -2.59 6.15
CA VAL A 66 16.30 -2.21 5.07
C VAL A 66 16.00 -3.00 3.79
N LYS A 67 15.86 -4.33 3.90
CA LYS A 67 15.50 -5.19 2.75
C LYS A 67 14.19 -4.75 2.12
N CYS A 68 13.13 -4.59 2.92
CA CYS A 68 11.82 -4.12 2.46
C CYS A 68 11.87 -2.72 1.82
N THR A 69 12.75 -1.85 2.32
CA THR A 69 12.96 -0.50 1.75
C THR A 69 13.53 -0.58 0.34
N PHE A 70 14.61 -1.34 0.13
CA PHE A 70 15.20 -1.49 -1.20
C PHE A 70 14.32 -2.31 -2.15
N ALA A 71 13.61 -3.31 -1.63
CA ALA A 71 12.61 -4.06 -2.42
C ALA A 71 11.49 -3.14 -2.94
N ARG A 72 11.08 -2.14 -2.14
CA ARG A 72 10.17 -1.07 -2.59
C ARG A 72 10.77 -0.18 -3.67
N VAL A 73 12.06 0.16 -3.59
CA VAL A 73 12.76 0.94 -4.62
C VAL A 73 12.82 0.16 -5.93
N TRP A 74 13.19 -1.13 -5.89
CA TRP A 74 13.19 -2.01 -7.06
C TRP A 74 11.83 -2.02 -7.74
N LYS A 75 10.75 -2.18 -6.96
CA LYS A 75 9.38 -2.16 -7.51
C LYS A 75 9.01 -0.78 -8.06
N TYR A 76 9.31 0.29 -7.33
CA TYR A 76 8.87 1.66 -7.61
C TYR A 76 10.02 2.69 -7.49
N PRO A 77 10.90 2.82 -8.50
CA PRO A 77 12.01 3.78 -8.48
C PRO A 77 11.53 5.22 -8.82
N THR A 78 10.53 5.72 -8.10
CA THR A 78 9.74 6.90 -8.50
C THR A 78 10.19 8.22 -7.87
N TYR A 79 11.43 8.31 -7.41
CA TYR A 79 11.92 9.56 -6.81
C TYR A 79 12.00 10.66 -7.86
N ASP A 80 11.51 11.85 -7.50
CA ASP A 80 11.51 13.01 -8.37
C ASP A 80 12.05 14.20 -7.58
N HIS A 81 13.28 14.61 -7.90
CA HIS A 81 13.95 15.67 -7.17
C HIS A 81 13.24 17.03 -7.30
N LYS A 82 12.49 17.28 -8.38
CA LYS A 82 11.73 18.53 -8.57
C LYS A 82 10.65 18.71 -7.50
N LYS A 83 10.20 17.62 -6.88
CA LYS A 83 9.21 17.61 -5.79
C LYS A 83 9.85 17.65 -4.39
N SER A 84 11.18 17.60 -4.31
CA SER A 84 11.93 17.62 -3.06
C SER A 84 12.23 19.05 -2.63
N LYS A 85 12.11 19.34 -1.33
CA LYS A 85 12.59 20.61 -0.73
C LYS A 85 14.09 20.58 -0.37
N SER A 86 14.79 19.51 -0.71
CA SER A 86 16.19 19.31 -0.32
C SER A 86 17.11 19.98 -1.33
N LYS A 87 18.15 20.67 -0.82
CA LYS A 87 19.11 21.41 -1.66
C LYS A 87 19.97 20.52 -2.56
N SER A 88 20.28 19.31 -2.11
CA SER A 88 21.04 18.33 -2.87
C SER A 88 20.18 17.10 -3.20
N ILE A 89 20.45 16.52 -4.37
CA ILE A 89 19.84 15.27 -4.83
C ILE A 89 20.07 14.18 -3.78
N ASP A 90 21.31 14.01 -3.34
CA ASP A 90 21.70 13.00 -2.35
C ASP A 90 20.90 13.10 -1.04
N LEU A 91 20.79 14.30 -0.46
CA LEU A 91 20.01 14.52 0.76
C LEU A 91 18.52 14.25 0.52
N GLY A 92 18.04 14.61 -0.68
CA GLY A 92 16.67 14.37 -1.08
C GLY A 92 16.33 12.88 -1.21
N ILE A 93 17.24 12.09 -1.79
CA ILE A 93 17.11 10.63 -1.90
C ILE A 93 17.16 10.00 -0.51
N LYS A 94 18.11 10.36 0.34
CA LYS A 94 18.20 9.87 1.74
C LYS A 94 16.90 10.12 2.51
N ARG A 95 16.32 11.32 2.39
CA ARG A 95 15.02 11.64 3.02
C ARG A 95 13.87 10.81 2.46
N TRP A 96 13.86 10.57 1.15
CA TRP A 96 12.86 9.73 0.51
C TRP A 96 12.96 8.27 0.97
N LEU A 97 14.17 7.71 1.02
CA LEU A 97 14.44 6.37 1.54
C LEU A 97 14.03 6.24 3.01
N ASN A 98 14.37 7.22 3.85
CA ASN A 98 13.97 7.21 5.27
C ASN A 98 12.44 7.19 5.44
N ARG A 99 11.70 7.87 4.55
CA ARG A 99 10.23 7.81 4.57
C ARG A 99 9.70 6.43 4.21
N ILE A 100 10.34 5.76 3.24
CA ILE A 100 10.00 4.37 2.89
C ILE A 100 10.29 3.46 4.08
N ALA A 101 11.49 3.54 4.66
CA ALA A 101 11.90 2.75 5.83
C ALA A 101 10.97 2.94 7.03
N TYR A 102 10.59 4.18 7.34
CA TYR A 102 9.61 4.45 8.40
C TYR A 102 8.23 3.82 8.12
N THR A 103 7.80 3.84 6.86
CA THR A 103 6.56 3.16 6.45
C THR A 103 6.68 1.64 6.63
N GLN A 104 7.84 1.06 6.29
CA GLN A 104 8.09 -0.37 6.48
C GLN A 104 8.10 -0.77 7.96
N LEU A 105 8.68 0.06 8.83
CA LEU A 105 8.62 -0.13 10.28
C LEU A 105 7.17 -0.11 10.81
N ALA A 106 6.38 0.86 10.38
CA ALA A 106 4.97 0.95 10.77
C ALA A 106 4.19 -0.29 10.32
N ASN A 107 4.43 -0.78 9.09
CA ASN A 107 3.83 -2.02 8.60
C ASN A 107 4.27 -3.24 9.43
N TYR A 108 5.55 -3.36 9.74
CA TYR A 108 6.07 -4.44 10.59
C TYR A 108 5.39 -4.46 11.95
N THR A 109 5.24 -3.30 12.58
CA THR A 109 4.64 -3.20 13.92
C THR A 109 3.15 -3.53 13.91
N ASN A 110 2.44 -3.16 12.85
CA ASN A 110 1.00 -3.40 12.75
C ASN A 110 0.66 -4.84 12.31
N ASN A 111 1.51 -5.45 11.47
CA ASN A 111 1.18 -6.69 10.77
C ASN A 111 2.13 -7.87 11.10
N GLY A 112 3.16 -7.65 11.91
CA GLY A 112 4.20 -8.64 12.21
C GLY A 112 5.25 -8.84 11.11
N ALA A 113 5.13 -8.17 9.96
CA ALA A 113 6.08 -8.22 8.85
C ALA A 113 6.13 -6.88 8.11
N CYS A 114 7.32 -6.51 7.61
CA CYS A 114 7.44 -5.37 6.71
C CYS A 114 6.84 -5.74 5.34
N TYR A 115 6.44 -4.74 4.57
CA TYR A 115 5.69 -4.99 3.34
C TYR A 115 6.58 -5.65 2.29
N GLU A 116 6.17 -6.81 1.82
CA GLU A 116 6.76 -7.49 0.66
C GLU A 116 6.19 -6.92 -0.65
N PRO A 117 7.03 -6.55 -1.63
CA PRO A 117 6.57 -5.96 -2.88
C PRO A 117 5.91 -6.94 -3.86
N ASP A 118 5.99 -8.24 -3.68
CA ASP A 118 5.32 -9.22 -4.54
C ASP A 118 3.84 -9.38 -4.22
N VAL A 119 3.47 -9.20 -2.95
CA VAL A 119 2.10 -8.89 -2.55
C VAL A 119 1.87 -7.47 -3.03
N GLU A 120 1.42 -7.28 -4.29
CA GLU A 120 0.30 -6.36 -4.48
C GLU A 120 -0.63 -6.76 -3.34
N THR A 121 -0.57 -6.00 -2.23
CA THR A 121 -1.36 -6.18 -1.00
C THR A 121 -2.64 -6.83 -1.47
N ASP A 122 -3.04 -7.99 -0.93
CA ASP A 122 -4.25 -8.73 -1.34
C ASP A 122 -5.47 -7.81 -1.21
N LEU A 123 -5.54 -6.90 -2.18
CA LEU A 123 -6.40 -5.76 -2.34
C LEU A 123 -7.24 -6.17 -3.52
N SER A 124 -8.08 -7.16 -3.26
CA SER A 124 -9.19 -7.49 -4.13
C SER A 124 -10.27 -6.45 -3.93
N LEU A 125 -11.06 -6.25 -4.97
CA LEU A 125 -12.37 -5.69 -4.76
C LEU A 125 -13.20 -6.76 -4.06
N ILE A 126 -14.13 -6.33 -3.22
CA ILE A 126 -15.00 -7.24 -2.47
C ILE A 126 -16.34 -7.29 -3.15
N HIS A 127 -16.70 -8.45 -3.67
CA HIS A 127 -17.91 -8.63 -4.48
C HIS A 127 -19.10 -9.15 -3.68
N SER A 128 -18.82 -9.81 -2.55
CA SER A 128 -19.82 -10.44 -1.70
C SER A 128 -19.50 -10.28 -0.20
N LEU A 129 -20.50 -10.53 0.63
CA LEU A 129 -20.34 -10.56 2.08
C LEU A 129 -19.48 -11.73 2.57
N ASP A 130 -19.53 -12.87 1.90
CA ASP A 130 -18.67 -14.01 2.21
C ASP A 130 -17.19 -13.65 1.98
N GLU A 131 -16.88 -13.01 0.85
CA GLU A 131 -15.52 -12.52 0.57
C GLU A 131 -15.07 -11.46 1.59
N LEU A 132 -15.98 -10.58 2.03
CA LEU A 132 -15.71 -9.62 3.10
C LEU A 132 -15.37 -10.33 4.42
N ALA A 133 -16.13 -11.36 4.79
CA ALA A 133 -15.97 -12.10 6.03
C ALA A 133 -14.70 -12.96 6.04
N GLU A 134 -14.28 -13.47 4.88
CA GLU A 134 -13.01 -14.20 4.72
C GLU A 134 -11.78 -13.28 4.81
N LYS A 135 -11.89 -12.04 4.31
CA LYS A 135 -10.78 -11.08 4.24
C LYS A 135 -10.69 -10.11 5.42
N ALA A 136 -11.76 -9.95 6.19
CA ALA A 136 -11.72 -9.17 7.43
C ALA A 136 -10.81 -9.89 8.44
N THR A 137 -9.66 -9.29 8.76
CA THR A 137 -8.71 -9.83 9.74
C THR A 137 -9.37 -10.00 11.12
N GLU A 138 -8.99 -11.04 11.85
CA GLU A 138 -9.51 -11.38 13.19
C GLU A 138 -9.31 -10.22 14.18
N GLY A 139 -10.32 -9.36 14.30
CA GLY A 139 -10.50 -8.45 15.43
C GLY A 139 -11.32 -9.12 16.54
N GLU A 140 -11.50 -8.43 17.67
CA GLU A 140 -12.19 -8.92 18.89
C GLU A 140 -13.61 -9.50 18.69
N MET A 141 -14.23 -9.34 17.52
CA MET A 141 -15.50 -9.98 17.16
C MET A 141 -15.25 -11.30 16.43
N SER A 142 -15.87 -12.37 16.90
CA SER A 142 -15.77 -13.68 16.25
C SER A 142 -16.35 -13.66 14.83
N ARG A 143 -15.80 -14.48 13.93
CA ARG A 143 -16.34 -14.72 12.57
C ARG A 143 -17.84 -15.00 12.54
N LYS A 144 -18.36 -15.58 13.63
CA LYS A 144 -19.78 -15.88 13.82
C LYS A 144 -20.61 -14.62 14.10
N GLU A 145 -20.16 -13.75 15.00
CA GLU A 145 -20.82 -12.47 15.31
C GLU A 145 -20.76 -11.50 14.11
N LEU A 146 -19.65 -11.50 13.36
CA LEU A 146 -19.54 -10.75 12.12
C LEU A 146 -20.56 -11.27 11.09
N ARG A 147 -20.68 -12.59 10.93
CA ARG A 147 -21.70 -13.20 10.06
C ARG A 147 -23.12 -12.85 10.48
N GLU A 148 -23.45 -12.89 11.76
CA GLU A 148 -24.78 -12.55 12.28
C GLU A 148 -25.12 -11.07 12.05
N GLN A 149 -24.16 -10.14 12.20
CA GLN A 149 -24.34 -8.74 11.83
C GLN A 149 -24.46 -8.54 10.30
N LEU A 150 -23.74 -9.34 9.52
CA LEU A 150 -23.78 -9.29 8.06
C LEU A 150 -25.07 -9.88 7.48
N THR A 151 -25.73 -10.85 8.13
CA THR A 151 -27.02 -11.39 7.68
C THR A 151 -28.13 -10.33 7.65
N ILE A 152 -28.15 -9.42 8.63
CA ILE A 152 -29.08 -8.27 8.63
C ILE A 152 -28.76 -7.29 7.49
N LEU A 153 -27.48 -7.22 7.11
CA LEU A 153 -27.01 -6.36 6.02
C LEU A 153 -27.19 -7.00 4.64
N ASP A 154 -27.30 -8.33 4.54
CA ASP A 154 -27.41 -9.10 3.29
C ASP A 154 -28.64 -8.68 2.49
N GLU A 155 -29.81 -8.59 3.15
CA GLU A 155 -31.04 -8.11 2.52
C GLU A 155 -30.95 -6.69 1.94
N VAL A 156 -30.09 -5.84 2.53
CA VAL A 156 -29.89 -4.45 2.09
C VAL A 156 -28.87 -4.37 0.99
N ILE A 157 -27.83 -5.18 1.10
CA ILE A 157 -26.71 -5.24 0.16
C ILE A 157 -27.16 -5.86 -1.16
N ASP A 158 -28.10 -6.81 -1.13
CA ASP A 158 -28.76 -7.36 -2.32
C ASP A 158 -29.67 -6.35 -3.03
N GLN A 159 -30.21 -5.37 -2.30
CA GLN A 159 -30.95 -4.25 -2.89
C GLN A 159 -30.02 -3.19 -3.50
N LEU A 160 -28.73 -3.21 -3.17
CA LEU A 160 -27.75 -2.34 -3.82
C LEU A 160 -27.50 -2.85 -5.25
N GLY A 161 -27.47 -1.91 -6.20
CA GLY A 161 -26.92 -2.22 -7.52
C GLY A 161 -25.48 -2.73 -7.41
N GLU A 162 -25.07 -3.60 -8.33
CA GLU A 162 -23.76 -4.28 -8.30
C GLU A 162 -22.58 -3.32 -8.06
N LYS A 163 -22.54 -2.18 -8.76
CA LYS A 163 -21.50 -1.15 -8.57
C LYS A 163 -21.51 -0.56 -7.16
N HIS A 164 -22.70 -0.28 -6.60
CA HIS A 164 -22.86 0.22 -5.24
C HIS A 164 -22.41 -0.80 -4.20
N ARG A 165 -22.76 -2.08 -4.41
CA ARG A 165 -22.34 -3.18 -3.54
C ARG A 165 -20.82 -3.34 -3.51
N ILE A 166 -20.19 -3.50 -4.68
CA ILE A 166 -18.74 -3.71 -4.77
C ILE A 166 -18.00 -2.53 -4.13
N ILE A 167 -18.41 -1.30 -4.42
CA ILE A 167 -17.81 -0.09 -3.81
C ILE A 167 -18.00 -0.10 -2.30
N PHE A 168 -19.21 -0.35 -1.80
CA PHE A 168 -19.51 -0.33 -0.38
C PHE A 168 -18.68 -1.35 0.41
N LEU A 169 -18.67 -2.60 -0.04
CA LEU A 169 -17.95 -3.70 0.61
C LEU A 169 -16.43 -3.48 0.59
N THR A 170 -15.90 -3.07 -0.56
CA THR A 170 -14.48 -2.74 -0.72
C THR A 170 -14.06 -1.60 0.20
N TYR A 171 -14.87 -0.54 0.30
CA TYR A 171 -14.61 0.54 1.25
C TYR A 171 -14.70 0.05 2.69
N ARG A 172 -15.65 -0.84 3.02
CA ARG A 172 -15.82 -1.35 4.39
C ARG A 172 -14.60 -2.14 4.86
N LEU A 173 -13.98 -2.92 3.98
CA LEU A 173 -12.76 -3.66 4.28
C LEU A 173 -11.56 -2.74 4.52
N TYR A 174 -11.37 -1.73 3.66
CA TYR A 174 -10.14 -0.93 3.67
C TYR A 174 -10.21 0.39 4.45
N THR A 175 -11.39 0.78 4.95
CA THR A 175 -11.55 2.01 5.73
C THR A 175 -11.80 1.71 7.21
N HIS A 176 -10.77 1.90 8.03
CA HIS A 176 -10.89 1.97 9.49
C HIS A 176 -10.85 3.43 9.94
N ALA A 177 -11.75 3.81 10.85
CA ALA A 177 -11.77 5.11 11.53
C ALA A 177 -11.69 6.36 10.61
N GLY A 178 -12.33 6.31 9.43
CA GLY A 178 -12.46 7.47 8.54
C GLY A 178 -11.33 7.67 7.52
N ASN A 179 -10.39 6.73 7.41
CA ASN A 179 -9.34 6.77 6.38
C ASN A 179 -9.90 6.53 4.96
N ASN A 180 -9.17 7.01 3.94
CA ASN A 180 -9.46 6.70 2.54
C ASN A 180 -8.87 5.33 2.16
N ILE A 181 -9.53 4.62 1.23
CA ILE A 181 -8.99 3.37 0.66
C ILE A 181 -7.64 3.61 -0.02
N PRO A 182 -6.75 2.59 -0.07
CA PRO A 182 -5.49 2.72 -0.79
C PRO A 182 -5.69 3.09 -2.26
N ARG A 183 -4.76 3.89 -2.81
CA ARG A 183 -4.83 4.38 -4.20
C ARG A 183 -4.90 3.25 -5.24
N ALA A 184 -4.30 2.10 -4.95
CA ALA A 184 -4.37 0.92 -5.79
C ALA A 184 -5.80 0.36 -5.87
N VAL A 185 -6.48 0.19 -4.72
CA VAL A 185 -7.90 -0.23 -4.66
C VAL A 185 -8.79 0.74 -5.40
N SER A 186 -8.59 2.04 -5.19
CA SER A 186 -9.38 3.06 -5.88
C SER A 186 -9.18 3.02 -7.39
N ARG A 187 -8.03 2.56 -7.90
CA ARG A 187 -7.78 2.41 -9.34
C ARG A 187 -8.44 1.16 -9.89
N LYS A 188 -8.33 0.03 -9.18
CA LYS A 188 -9.04 -1.22 -9.51
C LYS A 188 -10.56 -0.99 -9.60
N LEU A 189 -11.15 -0.23 -8.67
CA LEU A 189 -12.57 0.16 -8.73
C LEU A 189 -12.91 1.00 -9.98
N GLN A 190 -12.00 1.85 -10.46
CA GLN A 190 -12.23 2.67 -11.66
C GLN A 190 -12.17 1.81 -12.92
N GLU A 191 -11.19 0.92 -12.99
CA GLU A 191 -10.94 0.04 -14.12
C GLU A 191 -12.07 -0.99 -14.25
N GLU A 192 -12.41 -1.69 -13.18
CA GLU A 192 -13.39 -2.78 -13.23
C GLU A 192 -14.84 -2.29 -13.38
N LEU A 193 -15.20 -1.22 -12.68
CA LEU A 193 -16.56 -0.70 -12.73
C LEU A 193 -16.77 0.33 -13.84
N GLU A 194 -15.72 0.66 -14.60
CA GLU A 194 -15.69 1.69 -15.64
C GLU A 194 -16.19 3.05 -15.11
N LEU A 195 -15.68 3.46 -13.95
CA LEU A 195 -16.10 4.67 -13.26
C LEU A 195 -14.95 5.66 -13.11
N VAL A 196 -15.29 6.95 -13.17
CA VAL A 196 -14.37 8.02 -12.77
C VAL A 196 -14.34 8.19 -11.25
N PRO A 197 -13.27 8.77 -10.65
CA PRO A 197 -13.16 8.93 -9.19
C PRO A 197 -14.34 9.65 -8.54
N GLY A 198 -14.92 10.64 -9.22
CA GLY A 198 -16.08 11.37 -8.73
C GLY A 198 -17.33 10.50 -8.64
N SER A 199 -17.50 9.55 -9.56
CA SER A 199 -18.61 8.61 -9.55
C SER A 199 -18.45 7.60 -8.40
N ILE A 200 -17.25 7.07 -8.15
CA ILE A 200 -17.01 6.16 -7.03
C ILE A 200 -17.41 6.80 -5.69
N ARG A 201 -17.06 8.08 -5.47
CA ARG A 201 -17.46 8.82 -4.26
C ARG A 201 -18.98 8.91 -4.13
N LYS A 202 -19.68 9.27 -5.22
CA LYS A 202 -21.15 9.35 -5.23
C LYS A 202 -21.81 7.99 -4.97
N TYR A 203 -21.33 6.93 -5.60
CA TYR A 203 -21.87 5.58 -5.42
C TYR A 203 -21.64 5.10 -3.98
N LYS A 204 -20.47 5.37 -3.40
CA LYS A 204 -20.20 5.13 -1.97
C LYS A 204 -21.22 5.86 -1.09
N GLU A 205 -21.39 7.17 -1.28
CA GLU A 205 -22.33 7.98 -0.48
C GLU A 205 -23.78 7.47 -0.59
N GLN A 206 -24.20 7.07 -1.79
CA GLN A 206 -25.52 6.51 -2.02
C GLN A 206 -25.70 5.16 -1.32
N ALA A 207 -24.72 4.26 -1.42
CA ALA A 207 -24.76 2.96 -0.77
C ALA A 207 -24.83 3.09 0.76
N ILE A 208 -24.00 3.97 1.36
CA ILE A 208 -24.02 4.25 2.80
C ILE A 208 -25.39 4.76 3.24
N LYS A 209 -25.97 5.74 2.51
CA LYS A 209 -27.30 6.27 2.83
C LYS A 209 -28.40 5.21 2.75
N GLN A 210 -28.34 4.31 1.77
CA GLN A 210 -29.32 3.23 1.63
C GLN A 210 -29.23 2.26 2.81
N VAL A 211 -28.02 1.86 3.19
CA VAL A 211 -27.78 1.01 4.37
C VAL A 211 -28.25 1.67 5.66
N GLU A 212 -27.89 2.94 5.89
CA GLU A 212 -28.34 3.69 7.08
C GLU A 212 -29.87 3.83 7.14
N ASN A 213 -30.53 4.08 6.01
CA ASN A 213 -31.98 4.20 5.95
C ASN A 213 -32.69 2.88 6.26
N TYR A 214 -32.15 1.76 5.78
CA TYR A 214 -32.69 0.44 6.10
C TYR A 214 -32.52 0.12 7.59
N LEU A 215 -31.32 0.33 8.15
CA LEU A 215 -31.07 0.09 9.58
C LEU A 215 -31.97 0.95 10.48
N LYS A 216 -32.23 2.21 10.11
CA LYS A 216 -33.17 3.09 10.84
C LYS A 216 -34.62 2.59 10.80
N ARG A 217 -35.04 1.94 9.71
CA ARG A 217 -36.40 1.38 9.58
C ARG A 217 -36.55 0.11 10.41
N ASN A 218 -35.52 -0.73 10.45
CA ASN A 218 -35.57 -2.00 11.18
C ASN A 218 -35.33 -1.85 12.69
N ASN A 219 -34.56 -0.83 13.13
CA ASN A 219 -34.36 -0.52 14.56
C ASN A 219 -35.46 0.39 15.14
N GLY A 220 -36.45 0.77 14.33
CA GLY A 220 -37.58 1.63 14.70
C GLY A 220 -38.87 0.87 15.07
N ASN A 221 -38.79 -0.45 15.25
CA ASN A 221 -39.85 -1.31 15.80
C ASN A 221 -39.38 -1.95 17.11
#